data_AF-G7ZCC7-F1
#
_entry.id   AF-G7ZCC7-F1
#
_cell.length_a   1.000
_cell.length_b   1.000
_cell.length_c   1.000
_cell.angle_alpha   90.00
_cell.angle_beta   90.00
_cell.angle_gamma   90.00
#
_symmetry.space_group_name_H-M   'P 1'
#
loop_
_entity.id
_entity.type
_entity.pdbx_description
1 polymer ?
#
loop_
_entity_poly.entity_id
_entity_poly.type
_entity_poly.pdbx_seq_one_letter_code
_entity_poly.pdbx_strand_id
1 'polypeptide(L)'
;MTSNGNARRALVLALTLAAVTGPARAQVIANLGAELLSWQAVFDTNFVPIAVTAGLLLALVAAMFSRIAGVVVFVFTVAGAAAYGARDAIIALAGG
;
A
#
# COMPACT_ATOMS: atom_id res chain seq x y z
N MET A 1 36.96 46.06 -5.18
CA MET A 1 36.23 45.33 -6.25
C MET A 1 36.45 43.81 -6.16
N THR A 2 36.21 43.18 -5.00
CA THR A 2 36.47 41.74 -4.76
C THR A 2 35.20 40.87 -4.68
N SER A 3 34.02 41.48 -4.77
CA SER A 3 32.70 40.84 -4.55
C SER A 3 32.35 39.75 -5.59
N ASN A 4 32.62 39.99 -6.88
CA ASN A 4 32.18 39.08 -7.96
C ASN A 4 32.88 37.71 -7.94
N GLY A 5 34.13 37.63 -7.47
CA GLY A 5 34.88 36.37 -7.39
C GLY A 5 34.32 35.45 -6.31
N ASN A 6 33.92 36.01 -5.17
CA ASN A 6 33.32 35.26 -4.06
C ASN A 6 31.89 34.80 -4.42
N ALA A 7 31.11 35.63 -5.10
CA ALA A 7 29.78 35.26 -5.59
C ALA A 7 29.83 34.09 -6.58
N ARG A 8 30.78 34.12 -7.54
CA ARG A 8 31.00 32.99 -8.47
C ARG A 8 31.41 31.72 -7.75
N ARG A 9 32.33 31.80 -6.78
CA ARG A 9 32.76 30.64 -5.99
C ARG A 9 31.59 30.05 -5.20
N ALA A 10 30.78 30.89 -4.55
CA ALA A 10 29.60 30.45 -3.82
C ALA A 10 28.56 29.77 -4.72
N LEU A 11 28.30 30.34 -5.91
CA LEU A 11 27.40 29.75 -6.90
C LEU A 11 27.88 28.37 -7.38
N VAL A 12 29.17 28.26 -7.70
CA VAL A 12 29.78 26.98 -8.12
C VAL A 12 29.65 25.94 -7.01
N LEU A 13 29.90 26.33 -5.76
CA LEU A 13 29.78 25.44 -4.60
C LEU A 13 28.33 24.97 -4.37
N ALA A 14 27.36 25.87 -4.55
CA ALA A 14 25.95 25.54 -4.46
C ALA A 14 25.50 24.58 -5.58
N LEU A 15 25.99 24.80 -6.81
CA LEU A 15 25.69 23.94 -7.96
C LEU A 15 26.33 22.55 -7.82
N THR A 16 27.56 22.44 -7.32
CA THR A 16 28.19 21.14 -7.07
C THR A 16 27.51 20.40 -5.93
N LEU A 17 27.14 21.08 -4.84
CA LEU A 17 26.32 20.49 -3.78
C LEU A 17 24.97 20.00 -4.30
N ALA A 18 24.28 20.79 -5.13
CA ALA A 18 23.02 20.38 -5.74
C ALA A 18 23.19 19.16 -6.66
N ALA A 19 24.25 19.14 -7.47
CA ALA A 19 24.56 18.02 -8.37
C ALA A 19 24.91 16.73 -7.62
N VAL A 20 25.63 16.83 -6.50
CA VAL A 20 26.02 15.67 -5.67
C VAL A 20 24.88 15.16 -4.79
N THR A 21 23.96 16.04 -4.37
CA THR A 21 22.79 15.65 -3.54
C THR A 21 21.61 15.11 -4.35
N GLY A 22 21.50 15.45 -5.64
CA GLY A 22 20.51 14.89 -6.57
C GLY A 22 20.43 13.34 -6.58
N PRO A 23 21.54 12.60 -6.79
CA PRO A 23 21.51 11.13 -6.80
C PRO A 23 21.15 10.55 -5.43
N ALA A 24 21.59 11.17 -4.33
CA ALA A 24 21.21 10.74 -2.98
C ALA A 24 19.70 10.86 -2.76
N ARG A 25 19.09 11.97 -3.20
CA ARG A 25 17.63 12.15 -3.15
C ARG A 25 16.90 11.13 -4.03
N ALA A 26 17.39 10.86 -5.24
CA ALA A 26 16.82 9.87 -6.13
C ALA A 26 16.87 8.46 -5.52
N GLN A 27 17.98 8.10 -4.85
CA GLN A 27 18.12 6.83 -4.17
C GLN A 27 17.13 6.68 -3.00
N VAL A 28 16.94 7.73 -2.19
CA VAL A 28 15.95 7.71 -1.10
C VAL A 28 14.54 7.51 -1.65
N ILE A 29 14.17 8.22 -2.73
CA ILE A 29 12.87 8.06 -3.37
C ILE A 29 12.70 6.64 -3.93
N ALA A 30 13.73 6.09 -4.57
CA ALA A 30 13.71 4.72 -5.10
C ALA A 30 13.56 3.67 -3.98
N ASN A 31 14.28 3.84 -2.88
CA ASN A 31 14.19 2.94 -1.73
C ASN A 31 12.80 2.99 -1.07
N LEU A 32 12.25 4.20 -0.87
CA LEU A 32 10.89 4.38 -0.34
C LEU A 32 9.84 3.78 -1.28
N GLY A 33 9.99 3.97 -2.60
CA GLY A 33 9.11 3.37 -3.59
C GLY A 33 9.17 1.84 -3.56
N ALA A 34 10.37 1.26 -3.48
CA ALA A 34 10.56 -0.18 -3.38
C ALA A 34 9.98 -0.76 -2.08
N GLU A 35 10.11 -0.03 -0.97
CA GLU A 35 9.51 -0.42 0.31
C GLU A 35 7.98 -0.37 0.24
N LEU A 36 7.38 0.68 -0.31
CA LEU A 36 5.93 0.75 -0.50
C LEU A 36 5.39 -0.39 -1.37
N LEU A 37 6.10 -0.72 -2.46
CA LEU A 37 5.75 -1.84 -3.33
C LEU A 37 5.89 -3.19 -2.62
N SER A 38 6.87 -3.36 -1.74
CA SER A 38 7.03 -4.61 -0.97
C SER A 38 5.92 -4.77 0.07
N TRP A 39 5.54 -3.69 0.76
CA TRP A 39 4.39 -3.68 1.66
C TRP A 39 3.09 -4.00 0.91
N GLN A 40 2.88 -3.40 -0.26
CA GLN A 40 1.72 -3.69 -1.09
C GLN A 40 1.68 -5.17 -1.52
N ALA A 41 2.81 -5.72 -1.94
CA ALA A 41 2.91 -7.14 -2.30
C ALA A 41 2.58 -8.07 -1.11
N VAL A 42 3.07 -7.75 0.09
CA VAL A 42 2.75 -8.51 1.31
C VAL A 42 1.26 -8.37 1.67
N PHE A 43 0.70 -7.17 1.49
CA PHE A 43 -0.70 -6.89 1.76
C PHE A 43 -1.62 -7.70 0.84
N ASP A 44 -1.33 -7.69 -0.46
CA ASP A 44 -2.11 -8.40 -1.47
C ASP A 44 -1.97 -9.93 -1.34
N THR A 45 -0.76 -10.42 -1.05
CA THR A 45 -0.49 -11.87 -0.98
C THR A 45 -0.98 -12.50 0.32
N ASN A 46 -0.84 -11.81 1.45
CA ASN A 46 -1.08 -12.42 2.77
C ASN A 46 -2.24 -11.76 3.51
N PHE A 47 -2.26 -10.43 3.59
CA PHE A 47 -3.21 -9.73 4.46
C PHE A 47 -4.65 -9.81 3.95
N VAL A 48 -4.87 -9.52 2.66
CA VAL A 48 -6.21 -9.56 2.06
C VAL A 48 -6.85 -10.95 2.17
N PRO A 49 -6.18 -12.06 1.78
CA PRO A 49 -6.75 -13.40 1.95
C PRO A 49 -7.07 -13.78 3.40
N ILE A 50 -6.19 -13.41 4.35
CA ILE A 50 -6.42 -13.67 5.78
C ILE A 50 -7.63 -12.88 6.27
N ALA A 51 -7.73 -11.60 5.93
CA ALA A 51 -8.85 -10.74 6.33
C ALA A 51 -10.20 -11.25 5.79
N VAL A 52 -10.22 -11.71 4.53
CA VAL A 52 -11.43 -12.31 3.93
C VAL A 52 -11.80 -13.60 4.64
N THR A 53 -10.84 -14.49 4.89
CA THR A 53 -11.08 -15.77 5.59
C THR A 53 -11.62 -15.52 7.00
N ALA A 54 -11.02 -14.59 7.74
CA ALA A 54 -11.47 -14.21 9.08
C ALA A 54 -12.89 -13.61 9.05
N GLY A 55 -13.20 -12.76 8.07
CA GLY A 55 -14.54 -12.19 7.90
C GLY A 55 -15.61 -13.24 7.60
N LEU A 56 -15.29 -14.25 6.79
CA LEU A 56 -16.20 -15.38 6.50
C LEU A 56 -16.44 -16.25 7.74
N LEU A 57 -15.40 -16.54 8.51
CA LEU A 57 -15.53 -17.24 9.79
C LEU A 57 -16.38 -16.44 10.78
N LEU A 58 -16.15 -15.13 10.87
CA LEU A 58 -16.94 -14.25 11.72
C LEU A 58 -18.42 -14.23 11.28
N ALA A 59 -18.69 -14.24 9.97
CA ALA A 59 -20.05 -14.30 9.44
C ALA A 59 -20.76 -15.59 9.84
N LEU A 60 -20.07 -16.74 9.81
CA LEU A 60 -20.59 -18.02 10.28
C LEU A 60 -20.93 -17.98 11.78
N VAL A 61 -20.01 -17.48 12.61
CA VAL A 61 -20.25 -17.33 14.04
C VAL A 61 -21.43 -16.39 14.30
N ALA A 62 -21.47 -15.24 13.63
CA ALA A 62 -22.57 -14.29 13.76
C ALA A 62 -23.92 -14.89 13.34
N ALA A 63 -23.93 -15.72 12.29
CA ALA A 63 -25.13 -16.42 11.81
C ALA A 63 -25.69 -17.42 12.84
N MET A 64 -24.85 -17.98 13.72
CA MET A 64 -25.31 -18.86 14.81
C MET A 64 -26.16 -18.11 15.85
N PHE A 65 -25.91 -16.82 16.05
CA PHE A 65 -26.65 -15.99 17.01
C PHE A 65 -27.81 -15.24 16.35
N SER A 66 -27.61 -14.74 15.13
CA SER A 66 -28.63 -14.03 14.36
C SER A 66 -28.35 -14.14 12.87
N ARG A 67 -29.34 -14.64 12.13
CA ARG A 67 -29.26 -14.75 10.66
C ARG A 67 -28.99 -13.40 10.00
N ILE A 68 -29.62 -12.33 10.50
CA ILE A 68 -29.45 -10.97 9.97
C ILE A 68 -28.01 -10.48 10.22
N ALA A 69 -27.48 -10.70 11.42
CA ALA A 69 -26.10 -10.32 11.74
C ALA A 69 -25.09 -11.07 10.86
N GLY A 70 -25.28 -12.38 10.67
CA GLY A 70 -24.44 -13.18 9.79
C GLY A 70 -24.44 -12.69 8.35
N VAL A 71 -25.62 -12.39 7.78
CA VAL A 71 -25.75 -11.85 6.42
C VAL A 71 -25.05 -10.50 6.29
N VAL A 72 -25.20 -9.60 7.27
CA VAL A 72 -24.55 -8.29 7.25
C VAL A 72 -23.03 -8.44 7.22
N VAL A 73 -22.45 -9.23 8.13
CA VAL A 73 -20.99 -9.46 8.17
C VAL A 73 -20.50 -10.12 6.88
N PHE A 74 -21.26 -11.07 6.33
CA PHE A 74 -20.94 -11.72 5.07
C PHE A 74 -20.87 -10.71 3.91
N VAL A 75 -21.91 -9.89 3.74
CA VAL A 75 -21.98 -8.89 2.66
C VAL A 75 -20.83 -7.88 2.77
N PHE A 76 -20.51 -7.40 3.97
CA PHE A 76 -19.38 -6.49 4.17
C PHE A 76 -18.03 -7.15 3.88
N THR A 77 -17.86 -8.42 4.24
CA THR A 77 -16.64 -9.19 3.94
C THR A 77 -16.46 -9.35 2.43
N VAL A 78 -17.52 -9.73 1.72
CA VAL A 78 -17.51 -9.90 0.26
C VAL A 78 -17.29 -8.56 -0.46
N ALA A 79 -17.95 -7.48 -0.01
CA ALA A 79 -17.75 -6.15 -0.56
C ALA A 79 -16.31 -5.66 -0.35
N GLY A 80 -15.73 -5.91 0.83
CA GLY A 80 -14.32 -5.64 1.11
C GLY A 80 -13.39 -6.40 0.17
N ALA A 81 -13.59 -7.71 0.02
CA ALA A 81 -12.82 -8.54 -0.91
C ALA A 81 -12.89 -8.02 -2.36
N ALA A 82 -14.06 -7.55 -2.80
CA ALA A 82 -14.26 -7.04 -4.15
C ALA A 82 -13.52 -5.72 -4.38
N ALA A 83 -13.49 -4.84 -3.37
CA ALA A 83 -12.77 -3.57 -3.43
C ALA A 83 -11.26 -3.74 -3.57
N TYR A 84 -10.69 -4.84 -3.06
CA TYR A 84 -9.27 -5.18 -3.19
C TYR A 84 -8.95 -6.05 -4.42
N GLY A 85 -9.87 -6.18 -5.38
CA GLY A 85 -9.60 -6.87 -6.64
C GLY A 85 -9.60 -8.40 -6.56
N ALA A 86 -10.00 -9.00 -5.43
CA ALA A 86 -10.10 -10.45 -5.24
C ALA A 86 -11.36 -11.06 -5.91
N ARG A 87 -11.68 -10.59 -7.12
CA ARG A 87 -12.91 -10.95 -7.86
C ARG A 87 -13.01 -12.46 -8.09
N ASP A 88 -11.90 -13.10 -8.41
CA ASP A 88 -11.85 -14.55 -8.69
C ASP A 88 -12.10 -15.40 -7.44
N ALA A 89 -11.63 -14.95 -6.27
CA ALA A 89 -11.86 -15.65 -4.99
C ALA A 89 -13.33 -15.57 -4.55
N ILE A 90 -14.01 -14.46 -4.86
CA ILE A 90 -15.45 -14.29 -4.57
C ILE A 90 -16.30 -15.14 -5.50
N ILE A 91 -15.97 -15.19 -6.80
CA ILE A 91 -16.68 -16.03 -7.77
C ILE A 91 -16.51 -17.51 -7.42
N ALA A 92 -15.31 -17.92 -6.99
CA ALA A 92 -15.06 -19.28 -6.51
C ALA A 92 -15.91 -19.65 -5.27
N LEU A 93 -16.17 -18.69 -4.38
CA LEU A 93 -17.03 -18.89 -3.20
C LEU A 93 -18.53 -18.93 -3.55
N ALA A 94 -18.95 -18.23 -4.60
CA ALA A 94 -20.36 -18.14 -5.02
C ALA A 94 -20.79 -19.23 -6.01
N GLY A 95 -19.84 -19.95 -6.63
CA GLY A 95 -20.09 -20.98 -7.64
C GLY A 95 -20.14 -22.42 -7.12
N GLY A 96 -19.96 -22.65 -5.82
CA GLY A 96 -20.16 -23.95 -5.15
C GLY A 96 -21.54 -24.07 -4.55
#